data_AF-A0A0F3REG3-F1
#
_entry.id   AF-A0A0F3REG3-F1
#
_cell.length_a   1.000
_cell.length_b   1.000
_cell.length_c   1.000
_cell.angle_alpha   90.00
_cell.angle_beta   90.00
_cell.angle_gamma   90.00
#
_symmetry.space_group_name_H-M   'P 1'
#
loop_
_entity.id
_entity.type
_entity.pdbx_description
1 polymer ?
#
loop_
_entity_poly.entity_id
_entity_poly.type
_entity_poly.pdbx_seq_one_letter_code
_entity_poly.pdbx_strand_id
1 'polypeptide(L)'
;MPVPAREIRRCSSITRNELGNVLGIAVIVSITSFIYSNNLVIPHGVSVSMAEIAHDSIGEGIIIAQQLPPSCAHELIKEVNITFINAFNIVGIVLGIIMLILAGVIMYVLPPFKAFTSLH
;
A
#
# COMPACT_ATOMS: atom_id res chain seq x y z
N MET A 1 -25.30 35.51 -6.51
CA MET A 1 -26.23 34.38 -6.74
C MET A 1 -25.90 33.29 -5.73
N PRO A 2 -26.85 32.80 -4.91
CA PRO A 2 -26.60 31.71 -3.97
C PRO A 2 -26.37 30.38 -4.72
N VAL A 3 -25.35 29.63 -4.31
CA VAL A 3 -25.03 28.31 -4.86
C VAL A 3 -26.14 27.32 -4.46
N PRO A 4 -26.69 26.51 -5.38
CA PRO A 4 -27.78 25.60 -5.06
C PRO A 4 -27.32 24.46 -4.14
N ALA A 5 -28.12 24.11 -3.12
CA ALA A 5 -27.74 23.14 -2.06
C ALA A 5 -27.30 21.75 -2.55
N ARG A 6 -27.71 21.35 -3.76
CA ARG A 6 -27.27 20.13 -4.45
C ARG A 6 -25.80 20.16 -4.90
N GLU A 7 -25.28 21.32 -5.28
CA GLU A 7 -23.88 21.53 -5.66
C GLU A 7 -22.98 21.35 -4.43
N ILE A 8 -23.40 21.93 -3.29
CA ILE A 8 -22.69 21.86 -2.01
C ILE A 8 -22.59 20.41 -1.53
N ARG A 9 -23.68 19.63 -1.62
CA ARG A 9 -23.69 18.20 -1.27
C ARG A 9 -22.75 17.38 -2.17
N ARG A 10 -22.73 17.67 -3.48
CA ARG A 10 -21.92 16.94 -4.46
C ARG A 10 -20.42 17.15 -4.23
N CYS A 11 -19.96 18.39 -4.02
CA CYS A 11 -18.55 18.65 -3.74
C CYS A 11 -18.11 17.95 -2.44
N SER A 12 -18.96 17.99 -1.40
CA SER A 12 -18.66 17.29 -0.15
C SER A 12 -18.51 15.78 -0.34
N SER A 13 -19.37 15.12 -1.15
CA SER A 13 -19.26 13.68 -1.39
C SER A 13 -18.06 13.31 -2.26
N ILE A 14 -17.77 14.10 -3.31
CA ILE A 14 -16.61 13.85 -4.19
C ILE A 14 -15.32 13.93 -3.37
N THR A 15 -15.14 15.01 -2.61
CA THR A 15 -13.96 15.16 -1.75
C THR A 15 -13.85 14.03 -0.74
N ARG A 16 -14.97 13.55 -0.17
CA ARG A 16 -14.94 12.42 0.77
C ARG A 16 -14.44 11.13 0.11
N ASN A 17 -14.86 10.84 -1.11
CA ASN A 17 -14.43 9.65 -1.85
C ASN A 17 -12.97 9.76 -2.29
N GLU A 18 -12.57 10.90 -2.86
CA GLU A 18 -11.18 11.14 -3.28
C GLU A 18 -10.21 11.05 -2.08
N LEU A 19 -10.58 11.65 -0.94
CA LEU A 19 -9.79 11.55 0.28
C LEU A 19 -9.68 10.12 0.79
N GLY A 20 -10.79 9.36 0.76
CA GLY A 20 -10.77 7.95 1.16
C GLY A 20 -9.83 7.11 0.30
N ASN A 21 -9.83 7.35 -1.01
CA ASN A 21 -8.94 6.66 -1.95
C ASN A 21 -7.46 6.98 -1.69
N VAL A 22 -7.11 8.28 -1.63
CA VAL A 22 -5.72 8.71 -1.42
C VAL A 22 -5.22 8.27 -0.04
N LEU A 23 -6.05 8.36 1.00
CA LEU A 23 -5.69 7.92 2.35
C LEU A 23 -5.46 6.41 2.40
N GLY A 24 -6.29 5.62 1.73
CA GLY A 24 -6.10 4.17 1.63
C GLY A 24 -4.74 3.82 1.01
N ILE A 25 -4.41 4.44 -0.12
CA ILE A 25 -3.12 4.24 -0.79
C ILE A 25 -1.97 4.65 0.12
N ALA A 26 -2.07 5.81 0.79
CA ALA A 26 -1.04 6.31 1.70
C ALA A 26 -0.77 5.35 2.87
N VAL A 27 -1.83 4.80 3.48
CA VAL A 27 -1.72 3.81 4.56
C VAL A 27 -1.06 2.53 4.07
N ILE A 28 -1.46 2.02 2.90
CA ILE A 28 -0.87 0.80 2.30
C ILE A 28 0.62 0.99 2.06
N VAL A 29 1.00 2.12 1.44
CA VAL A 29 2.41 2.44 1.16
C VAL A 29 3.20 2.63 2.45
N SER A 30 2.64 3.32 3.45
CA SER A 30 3.29 3.54 4.75
C SER A 30 3.58 2.23 5.48
N ILE A 31 2.61 1.31 5.55
CA ILE A 31 2.82 -0.01 6.18
C ILE A 31 3.84 -0.82 5.39
N THR A 32 3.76 -0.80 4.05
CA THR A 32 4.74 -1.50 3.19
C THR A 32 6.16 -0.96 3.44
N SER A 33 6.33 0.36 3.52
CA SER A 33 7.62 1.01 3.78
C SER A 33 8.16 0.67 5.17
N PHE A 34 7.30 0.60 6.18
CA PHE A 34 7.68 0.19 7.53
C PHE A 34 8.19 -1.26 7.56
N ILE A 35 7.47 -2.20 6.93
CA ILE A 35 7.88 -3.60 6.85
C ILE A 35 9.16 -3.75 6.02
N TYR A 36 9.31 -3.00 4.94
CA TYR A 36 10.54 -2.94 4.15
C TYR A 36 11.73 -2.53 5.01
N SER A 37 11.61 -1.39 5.72
CA SER A 37 12.69 -0.85 6.55
C SER A 37 13.14 -1.85 7.61
N ASN A 38 12.20 -2.59 8.22
CA ASN A 38 12.52 -3.58 9.25
C ASN A 38 13.15 -4.88 8.71
N ASN A 39 12.89 -5.24 7.44
CA ASN A 39 13.28 -6.54 6.89
C ASN A 39 14.42 -6.47 5.86
N LEU A 40 14.86 -5.26 5.50
CA LEU A 40 15.94 -5.09 4.53
C LEU A 40 17.25 -5.64 5.09
N VAL A 41 17.88 -6.54 4.35
CA VAL A 41 19.21 -7.06 4.67
C VAL A 41 20.24 -6.27 3.86
N ILE A 42 21.30 -5.82 4.52
CA ILE A 42 22.35 -5.03 3.86
C ILE A 42 23.53 -5.95 3.52
N PRO A 43 23.95 -6.02 2.24
CA PRO A 43 25.08 -6.85 1.82
C PRO A 43 26.41 -6.34 2.36
N HIS A 44 27.38 -7.24 2.49
CA HIS A 44 28.71 -6.92 2.96
C HIS A 44 29.42 -5.97 1.97
N GLY A 45 29.98 -4.86 2.48
CA GLY A 45 30.66 -3.85 1.68
C GLY A 45 29.92 -2.50 1.58
N VAL A 46 28.70 -2.41 2.12
CA VAL A 46 27.98 -1.15 2.29
C VAL A 46 28.37 -0.52 3.63
N SER A 47 28.68 0.78 3.64
CA SER A 47 28.99 1.51 4.88
C SER A 47 27.74 1.64 5.76
N VAL A 48 27.93 1.76 7.08
CA VAL A 48 26.80 1.86 8.04
C VAL A 48 25.91 3.08 7.75
N SER A 49 26.48 4.22 7.33
CA SER A 49 25.68 5.41 6.99
C SER A 49 24.85 5.21 5.71
N MET A 50 25.40 4.51 4.71
CA MET A 50 24.68 4.17 3.48
C MET A 50 23.59 3.12 3.73
N ALA A 51 23.84 2.20 4.67
CA ALA A 51 22.87 1.21 5.11
C ALA A 51 21.64 1.90 5.74
N GLU A 52 21.86 2.85 6.66
CA GLU A 52 20.78 3.59 7.31
C GLU A 52 19.90 4.35 6.29
N ILE A 53 20.52 4.99 5.30
CA ILE A 53 19.80 5.66 4.20
C ILE A 53 19.01 4.64 3.35
N ALA A 54 19.57 3.46 3.07
CA ALA A 54 18.88 2.43 2.30
C ALA A 54 17.63 1.87 3.02
N HIS A 55 17.61 1.93 4.37
CA HIS A 55 16.47 1.53 5.19
C HIS A 55 15.31 2.54 5.17
N ASP A 56 15.56 3.82 4.89
CA ASP A 56 14.50 4.85 4.88
C ASP A 56 13.45 4.59 3.80
N SER A 57 13.87 4.14 2.62
CA SER A 57 12.97 3.85 1.50
C SER A 57 13.64 2.97 0.44
N ILE A 58 12.83 2.23 -0.31
CA ILE A 58 13.25 1.56 -1.55
C ILE A 58 13.94 2.54 -2.53
N GLY A 59 13.45 3.78 -2.61
CA GLY A 59 14.03 4.79 -3.50
C GLY A 59 15.46 5.15 -3.11
N GLU A 60 15.68 5.41 -1.83
CA GLU A 60 17.00 5.71 -1.28
C GLU A 60 17.95 4.52 -1.42
N GLY A 61 17.46 3.29 -1.18
CA GLY A 61 18.26 2.06 -1.38
C GLY A 61 18.76 1.90 -2.83
N ILE A 62 17.92 2.22 -3.82
CA ILE A 62 18.32 2.19 -5.24
C ILE A 62 19.31 3.31 -5.57
N ILE A 63 19.12 4.52 -5.02
CA ILE A 63 20.02 5.66 -5.24
C ILE A 63 21.42 5.36 -4.68
N ILE A 64 21.49 4.84 -3.46
CA ILE A 64 22.75 4.43 -2.82
C ILE A 64 23.41 3.28 -3.59
N ALA A 65 22.64 2.32 -4.09
CA ALA A 65 23.18 1.24 -4.91
C ALA A 65 23.89 1.73 -6.17
N GLN A 66 23.41 2.81 -6.80
CA GLN A 66 24.07 3.39 -7.98
C GLN A 66 25.42 4.06 -7.67
N GLN A 67 25.70 4.37 -6.41
CA GLN A 67 26.97 4.95 -5.96
C GLN A 67 28.02 3.90 -5.57
N LEU A 68 27.63 2.62 -5.52
CA LEU A 68 28.48 1.49 -5.15
C LEU A 68 29.16 0.85 -6.38
N PRO A 69 30.23 0.07 -6.18
CA PRO A 69 30.81 -0.75 -7.25
C PRO A 69 29.76 -1.67 -7.89
N PRO A 70 29.86 -1.99 -9.19
CA PRO A 70 28.81 -2.70 -9.94
C PRO A 70 28.36 -4.03 -9.32
N SER A 71 29.28 -4.76 -8.68
CA SER A 71 28.98 -6.03 -7.99
C SER A 71 28.11 -5.82 -6.76
N CYS A 72 28.48 -4.90 -5.87
CA CYS A 72 27.71 -4.57 -4.65
C CYS A 72 26.38 -3.88 -4.99
N ALA A 73 26.37 -3.05 -6.04
CA ALA A 73 25.16 -2.40 -6.54
C ALA A 73 24.09 -3.42 -6.94
N HIS A 74 24.49 -4.46 -7.70
CA HIS A 74 23.57 -5.51 -8.13
C HIS A 74 22.98 -6.30 -6.97
N GLU A 75 23.82 -6.62 -5.98
CA GLU A 75 23.41 -7.35 -4.79
C GLU A 75 22.45 -6.55 -3.91
N LEU A 76 22.76 -5.26 -3.68
CA LEU A 76 21.89 -4.37 -2.92
C LEU A 76 20.54 -4.15 -3.63
N ILE A 77 20.55 -3.89 -4.94
CA ILE A 77 19.30 -3.73 -5.72
C ILE A 77 18.45 -4.99 -5.64
N LYS A 78 19.06 -6.17 -5.76
CA LYS A 78 18.36 -7.44 -5.64
C LYS A 78 17.66 -7.57 -4.28
N GLU A 79 18.38 -7.28 -3.21
CA GLU A 79 17.87 -7.42 -1.84
C GLU A 79 16.77 -6.41 -1.53
N VAL A 80 16.95 -5.16 -1.97
CA VAL A 80 15.93 -4.10 -1.90
C VAL A 80 14.63 -4.52 -2.60
N ASN A 81 14.74 -5.06 -3.82
CA ASN A 81 13.56 -5.51 -4.58
C ASN A 81 12.85 -6.70 -3.91
N ILE A 82 13.60 -7.72 -3.47
CA ILE A 82 13.05 -8.90 -2.80
C ILE A 82 12.32 -8.48 -1.52
N THR A 83 12.97 -7.65 -0.71
CA THR A 83 12.42 -7.16 0.57
C THR A 83 11.13 -6.38 0.33
N PHE A 84 11.11 -5.48 -0.65
CA PHE A 84 9.94 -4.66 -0.96
C PHE A 84 8.77 -5.51 -1.47
N ILE A 85 9.02 -6.45 -2.40
CA ILE A 85 7.98 -7.35 -2.91
C ILE A 85 7.41 -8.20 -1.78
N ASN A 86 8.27 -8.71 -0.89
CA ASN A 86 7.82 -9.48 0.26
C ASN A 86 6.96 -8.65 1.22
N ALA A 87 7.41 -7.44 1.55
CA ALA A 87 6.64 -6.49 2.37
C ALA A 87 5.26 -6.21 1.75
N PHE A 88 5.22 -5.93 0.45
CA PHE A 88 3.98 -5.66 -0.28
C PHE A 88 3.04 -6.88 -0.29
N ASN A 89 3.57 -8.08 -0.48
CA ASN A 89 2.80 -9.32 -0.43
C ASN A 89 2.19 -9.57 0.95
N ILE A 90 2.94 -9.34 2.03
CA ILE A 90 2.43 -9.46 3.41
C ILE A 90 1.24 -8.52 3.61
N VAL A 91 1.37 -7.25 3.21
CA VAL A 91 0.27 -6.26 3.29
C VAL A 91 -0.92 -6.72 2.44
N GLY A 92 -0.68 -7.20 1.22
CA GLY A 92 -1.73 -7.72 0.33
C GLY A 92 -2.49 -8.91 0.93
N ILE A 93 -1.80 -9.85 1.56
CA ILE A 93 -2.42 -11.00 2.24
C ILE A 93 -3.30 -10.53 3.41
N VAL A 94 -2.79 -9.61 4.24
CA VAL A 94 -3.55 -9.05 5.37
C VAL A 94 -4.82 -8.35 4.88
N LEU A 95 -4.72 -7.51 3.85
CA LEU A 95 -5.88 -6.85 3.24
C LEU A 95 -6.86 -7.85 2.63
N GLY A 96 -6.36 -8.89 1.98
CA GLY A 96 -7.17 -9.97 1.43
C GLY A 96 -7.97 -10.72 2.51
N ILE A 97 -7.33 -11.02 3.64
CA ILE A 97 -8.00 -11.64 4.80
C ILE A 97 -9.08 -10.71 5.36
N ILE A 98 -8.77 -9.42 5.54
CA ILE A 98 -9.74 -8.42 6.02
C ILE A 98 -10.95 -8.36 5.08
N MET A 99 -10.71 -8.32 3.77
CA MET A 99 -11.78 -8.32 2.75
C MET A 99 -12.62 -9.61 2.79
N LEU A 100 -11.98 -10.76 2.97
CA LEU A 100 -12.67 -12.05 3.08
C LEU A 100 -13.57 -12.10 4.33
N ILE A 101 -13.07 -11.63 5.48
CA ILE A 101 -13.86 -11.52 6.71
C ILE A 101 -15.04 -10.57 6.50
N LEU A 102 -14.80 -9.39 5.92
CA LEU A 102 -15.84 -8.41 5.66
C LEU A 102 -16.92 -8.96 4.71
N ALA A 103 -16.52 -9.67 3.66
CA ALA A 103 -17.44 -10.34 2.75
C ALA A 103 -18.28 -11.41 3.48
N GLY A 104 -17.66 -12.21 4.35
CA GLY A 104 -18.36 -13.19 5.18
C GLY A 104 -19.36 -12.54 6.14
N VAL A 105 -18.98 -11.43 6.78
CA VAL A 105 -19.87 -10.65 7.66
C VAL A 105 -21.05 -10.08 6.86
N ILE A 106 -20.79 -9.49 5.69
CA ILE A 106 -21.86 -8.97 4.82
C ILE A 106 -22.80 -10.09 4.40
N MET A 107 -22.27 -11.24 3.97
CA MET A 107 -23.08 -12.40 3.58
C MET A 107 -23.93 -12.94 4.74
N TYR A 108 -23.43 -12.88 5.98
CA TYR A 108 -24.16 -13.31 7.16
C TYR A 108 -25.22 -12.30 7.61
N VAL A 109 -24.91 -11.00 7.56
CA VAL A 109 -25.76 -9.92 8.08
C VAL A 109 -26.84 -9.51 7.08
N LEU A 110 -26.53 -9.49 5.77
CA LEU A 110 -27.53 -9.21 4.75
C LEU A 110 -28.29 -10.50 4.41
N PRO A 111 -29.61 -10.60 4.72
CA PRO A 111 -30.40 -11.71 4.23
C PRO A 111 -30.38 -11.72 2.69
N PRO A 112 -30.50 -12.91 2.05
CA PRO A 112 -30.39 -13.03 0.61
C PRO A 112 -31.33 -12.05 -0.07
N PHE A 113 -30.78 -11.26 -1.01
CA PHE A 113 -31.53 -10.35 -1.85
C PHE A 113 -32.62 -11.18 -2.53
N LYS A 114 -33.88 -11.03 -2.08
CA LYS A 114 -35.03 -11.60 -2.80
C LYS A 114 -35.03 -10.87 -4.14
N ALA A 115 -34.45 -11.48 -5.16
CA ALA A 115 -34.63 -11.04 -6.54
C ALA A 115 -36.13 -10.90 -6.72
N PHE A 116 -36.59 -9.68 -6.94
CA PHE A 116 -37.99 -9.38 -7.19
C PHE A 116 -38.31 -10.05 -8.54
N THR A 117 -38.71 -11.32 -8.48
CA THR A 117 -39.34 -12.01 -9.59
C THR A 117 -40.69 -11.34 -9.80
N SER A 118 -40.68 -10.23 -10.54
CA SER A 118 -41.86 -9.74 -11.23
C SER A 118 -42.17 -10.71 -12.37
N LEU A 119 -42.86 -11.78 -12.02
CA LEU A 119 -43.78 -12.47 -12.92
C LEU A 119 -45.18 -11.99 -12.56
N HIS A 120 -45.60 -10.86 -13.13
CA HIS A 120 -46.97 -10.64 -13.62
C HIS A 120 -47.07 -9.35 -14.43
#